data_AF-A0A150LGF8-F1
#
_entry.id   AF-A0A150LGF8-F1
#
_cell.length_a   1.000
_cell.length_b   1.000
_cell.length_c   1.000
_cell.angle_alpha   90.00
_cell.angle_beta   90.00
_cell.angle_gamma   90.00
#
_symmetry.space_group_name_H-M   'P 1'
#
loop_
_entity.id
_entity.type
_entity.pdbx_description
1 polymer ?
#
loop_
_entity_poly.entity_id
_entity_poly.type
_entity_poly.pdbx_seq_one_letter_code
_entity_poly.pdbx_strand_id
1 'polypeptide(L)'
;MYLITYKKGLNSEKSKFEFDRPLTFIKANEMLIDAVVKFKQTGQNMKISYKIIEISTGEGIFNSKISIDRDIPSLYQLIKENSNAPKTVIDYIKKVENRDVIETEDFNSINHIEETARLEQLKAEKNDIYQQLKKDEKERLQRDIDYQKKMKDIENEKNALVKALQLKEKEEKAKELERLKALEKLEEEKRRAMQLMEEKRDLDKKKKEEHEKRLKEVEEESQKAEIELASIQTELEKKELERKKELRDLELKKLEVDRKANVLKAESDKEEIKHQQEIISFNKLDNASKQINGNHQTTMLVSKLTLREKLQGIDFEEVKGRSIQFVKFSLKGSVKGSKKAYRFLKKYNQKRATEKQEKLKNLSRQVDIEEKIALEKMKFMEELKQDRLKQEKEIRREARKKEKETKLQSKVEERYRAAKVKKLGRIPIYKSSSFKFIYGLVGIIIVVLGSIYLFDVGDTYPVLKKVENHLDAFISMISNVIRKS
;
A
#
# COMPACT_ATOMS: atom_id res chain seq x y z
N MET A 1 -76.73 -60.13 17.85
CA MET A 1 -78.04 -59.51 17.55
C MET A 1 -77.87 -58.72 16.26
N TYR A 2 -78.87 -58.75 15.38
CA TYR A 2 -78.81 -58.07 14.09
C TYR A 2 -79.87 -56.96 14.04
N LEU A 3 -79.57 -55.88 13.34
CA LEU A 3 -80.51 -54.79 13.05
C LEU A 3 -80.65 -54.62 11.55
N ILE A 4 -81.77 -54.05 11.12
CA ILE A 4 -82.05 -53.78 9.71
C ILE A 4 -82.30 -52.29 9.50
N THR A 5 -81.70 -51.74 8.46
CA THR A 5 -81.84 -50.34 8.05
C THR A 5 -82.44 -50.30 6.65
N TYR A 6 -83.58 -49.63 6.50
CA TYR A 6 -84.16 -49.34 5.20
C TYR A 6 -83.47 -48.13 4.55
N LYS A 7 -83.17 -48.24 3.27
CA LYS A 7 -82.59 -47.19 2.43
C LYS A 7 -83.55 -46.81 1.32
N LYS A 8 -83.58 -45.52 1.02
CA LYS A 8 -84.44 -44.94 -0.02
C LYS A 8 -84.18 -45.61 -1.38
N GLY A 9 -85.26 -45.86 -2.10
CA GLY A 9 -85.24 -46.40 -3.46
C GLY A 9 -86.28 -45.70 -4.34
N LEU A 10 -86.63 -46.32 -5.47
CA LEU A 10 -87.54 -45.71 -6.44
C LEU A 10 -88.96 -45.57 -5.86
N ASN A 11 -89.56 -44.37 -5.94
CA ASN A 11 -90.89 -44.02 -5.42
C ASN A 11 -91.07 -44.21 -3.90
N SER A 12 -90.00 -44.42 -3.13
CA SER A 12 -90.08 -44.69 -1.69
C SER A 12 -90.38 -43.44 -0.83
N GLU A 13 -90.27 -42.24 -1.39
CA GLU A 13 -90.53 -40.97 -0.68
C GLU A 13 -92.01 -40.76 -0.31
N LYS A 14 -92.93 -41.43 -1.02
CA LYS A 14 -94.37 -41.37 -0.75
C LYS A 14 -94.82 -42.30 0.38
N SER A 15 -93.89 -43.07 0.96
CA SER A 15 -94.16 -44.05 2.01
C SER A 15 -93.69 -43.53 3.38
N LYS A 16 -94.37 -43.94 4.46
CA LYS A 16 -94.02 -43.56 5.86
C LYS A 16 -92.86 -44.39 6.44
N PHE A 17 -91.90 -44.81 5.62
CA PHE A 17 -90.74 -45.57 6.12
C PHE A 17 -89.77 -44.67 6.89
N GLU A 18 -89.27 -45.17 8.01
CA GLU A 18 -88.11 -44.59 8.67
C GLU A 18 -86.84 -45.05 7.97
N PHE A 19 -86.34 -44.23 7.05
CA PHE A 19 -85.11 -44.50 6.31
C PHE A 19 -83.87 -44.15 7.15
N ASP A 20 -82.77 -44.86 6.88
CA ASP A 20 -81.43 -44.63 7.43
C ASP A 20 -81.33 -44.75 8.98
N ARG A 21 -82.36 -45.34 9.61
CA ARG A 21 -82.35 -45.69 11.04
C ARG A 21 -82.23 -47.21 11.22
N PRO A 22 -81.39 -47.70 12.15
CA PRO A 22 -81.36 -49.12 12.50
C PRO A 22 -82.63 -49.48 13.28
N LEU A 23 -83.32 -50.51 12.82
CA LEU A 23 -84.56 -51.02 13.39
C LEU A 23 -84.38 -52.49 13.80
N THR A 24 -85.16 -52.91 14.78
CA THR A 24 -85.36 -54.33 15.12
C THR A 24 -86.14 -55.01 13.99
N PHE A 25 -85.97 -56.33 13.82
CA PHE A 25 -86.63 -57.05 12.73
C PHE A 25 -88.16 -57.06 12.89
N ILE A 26 -88.66 -57.06 14.13
CA ILE A 26 -90.10 -56.95 14.42
C ILE A 26 -90.67 -55.64 13.86
N LYS A 27 -90.10 -54.50 14.24
CA LYS A 27 -90.55 -53.18 13.77
C LYS A 27 -90.40 -53.02 12.26
N ALA A 28 -89.30 -53.52 11.71
CA ALA A 28 -89.06 -53.44 10.29
C ALA A 28 -90.08 -54.26 9.49
N ASN A 29 -90.52 -55.40 10.02
CA ASN A 29 -91.56 -56.22 9.40
C ASN A 29 -92.93 -55.53 9.44
N GLU A 30 -93.30 -54.92 10.58
CA GLU A 30 -94.54 -54.12 10.71
C GLU A 30 -94.57 -52.97 9.70
N MET A 31 -93.48 -52.21 9.61
CA MET A 31 -93.37 -51.11 8.64
C MET A 31 -93.52 -51.58 7.19
N LEU A 32 -92.99 -52.77 6.86
CA LEU A 32 -93.13 -53.33 5.53
C LEU A 32 -94.58 -53.72 5.23
N ILE A 33 -95.26 -54.40 6.16
CA ILE A 33 -96.65 -54.82 5.99
C ILE A 33 -97.56 -53.59 5.81
N ASP A 34 -97.36 -52.54 6.61
CA ASP A 34 -98.09 -51.27 6.47
C ASP A 34 -97.91 -50.63 5.09
N ALA A 35 -96.71 -50.73 4.51
CA ALA A 35 -96.45 -50.22 3.18
C ALA A 35 -97.10 -51.07 2.08
N VAL A 36 -97.16 -52.39 2.24
CA VAL A 36 -97.87 -53.30 1.33
C VAL A 36 -99.38 -53.03 1.36
N VAL A 37 -99.96 -52.79 2.54
CA VAL A 37 -101.39 -52.42 2.67
C VAL A 37 -101.68 -51.10 1.94
N LYS A 38 -100.81 -50.09 2.08
CA LYS A 38 -100.95 -48.83 1.34
C LYS A 38 -100.78 -49.02 -0.16
N PHE A 39 -99.88 -49.89 -0.59
CA PHE A 39 -99.74 -50.25 -1.99
C PHE A 39 -101.06 -50.82 -2.54
N LYS A 40 -101.70 -51.75 -1.83
CA LYS A 40 -103.02 -52.29 -2.20
C LYS A 40 -104.10 -51.21 -2.33
N GLN A 41 -104.04 -50.16 -1.50
CA GLN A 41 -105.00 -49.04 -1.53
C GLN A 41 -104.72 -48.02 -2.64
N THR A 42 -103.45 -47.76 -2.97
CA THR A 42 -103.03 -46.65 -3.85
C THR A 42 -102.58 -47.10 -5.25
N GLY A 43 -102.25 -48.38 -5.43
CA GLY A 43 -101.75 -48.97 -6.67
C GLY A 43 -100.33 -48.52 -7.09
N GLN A 44 -99.59 -47.80 -6.24
CA GLN A 44 -98.27 -47.25 -6.59
C GLN A 44 -97.12 -48.18 -6.23
N ASN A 45 -96.48 -48.79 -7.23
CA ASN A 45 -95.31 -49.64 -7.04
C ASN A 45 -94.13 -48.86 -6.42
N MET A 46 -93.46 -49.47 -5.44
CA MET A 46 -92.28 -48.89 -4.78
C MET A 46 -91.13 -49.89 -4.65
N LYS A 47 -89.89 -49.39 -4.67
CA LYS A 47 -88.69 -50.19 -4.45
C LYS A 47 -87.92 -49.65 -3.25
N ILE A 48 -87.56 -50.53 -2.33
CA ILE A 48 -86.87 -50.19 -1.08
C ILE A 48 -85.63 -51.07 -0.97
N SER A 49 -84.49 -50.48 -0.61
CA SER A 49 -83.30 -51.27 -0.31
C SER A 49 -83.21 -51.47 1.21
N TYR A 50 -82.66 -52.59 1.67
CA TYR A 50 -82.40 -52.80 3.10
C TYR A 50 -80.99 -53.34 3.31
N LYS A 51 -80.42 -53.00 4.47
CA LYS A 51 -79.10 -53.41 4.94
C LYS A 51 -79.24 -54.02 6.34
N ILE A 52 -78.63 -55.18 6.57
CA ILE A 52 -78.56 -55.83 7.88
C ILE A 52 -77.19 -55.59 8.48
N ILE A 53 -77.16 -55.17 9.74
CA ILE A 53 -75.98 -54.78 10.51
C ILE A 53 -75.90 -55.65 11.77
N GLU A 54 -74.69 -56.04 12.16
CA GLU A 54 -74.45 -56.73 13.43
C GLU A 54 -74.10 -55.75 14.55
N ILE A 55 -74.74 -55.91 15.71
CA ILE A 55 -74.58 -54.97 16.83
C ILE A 55 -73.17 -55.03 17.44
N SER A 56 -72.56 -56.22 17.53
CA SER A 56 -71.24 -56.38 18.15
C SER A 56 -70.10 -55.77 17.35
N THR A 57 -70.22 -55.72 16.02
CA THR A 57 -69.15 -55.29 15.11
C THR A 57 -69.47 -53.95 14.43
N GLY A 58 -70.74 -53.56 14.35
CA GLY A 58 -71.19 -52.39 13.59
C GLY A 58 -71.10 -52.58 12.07
N GLU A 59 -70.70 -53.77 11.60
CA GLU A 59 -70.48 -54.05 10.19
C GLU A 59 -71.75 -54.46 9.45
N GLY A 60 -71.81 -54.11 8.16
CA GLY A 60 -72.92 -54.46 7.29
C GLY A 60 -72.77 -55.84 6.68
N ILE A 61 -73.56 -56.80 7.12
CA ILE A 61 -73.41 -58.20 6.70
C ILE A 61 -74.15 -58.48 5.39
N PHE A 62 -75.33 -57.89 5.20
CA PHE A 62 -76.18 -58.22 4.06
C PHE A 62 -76.91 -57.00 3.51
N ASN A 63 -77.03 -56.90 2.18
CA ASN A 63 -77.75 -55.83 1.50
C ASN A 63 -78.65 -56.45 0.43
N SER A 64 -79.91 -56.02 0.35
CA SER A 64 -80.83 -56.49 -0.68
C SER A 64 -81.90 -55.44 -0.99
N LYS A 65 -82.76 -55.73 -1.97
CA LYS A 65 -83.82 -54.84 -2.45
C LYS A 65 -85.16 -55.57 -2.43
N ILE A 66 -86.20 -54.85 -2.01
CA ILE A 66 -87.59 -55.27 -2.00
C ILE A 66 -88.32 -54.45 -3.05
N SER A 67 -89.05 -55.13 -3.94
CA SER A 67 -89.99 -54.47 -4.84
C SER A 67 -91.40 -54.77 -4.33
N ILE A 68 -92.15 -53.73 -3.97
CA ILE A 68 -93.55 -53.82 -3.54
C ILE A 68 -94.39 -53.52 -4.78
N ASP A 69 -94.66 -54.57 -5.56
CA ASP A 69 -95.50 -54.58 -6.75
C ASP A 69 -96.61 -55.65 -6.69
N ARG A 70 -96.60 -56.47 -5.63
CA ARG A 70 -97.52 -57.59 -5.37
C ARG A 70 -97.78 -57.71 -3.87
N ASP A 71 -98.65 -58.64 -3.50
CA ASP A 71 -98.85 -58.99 -2.10
C ASP A 71 -97.59 -59.66 -1.53
N ILE A 72 -97.10 -59.15 -0.41
CA ILE A 72 -95.91 -59.65 0.28
C ILE A 72 -96.33 -60.05 1.69
N PRO A 73 -96.20 -61.33 2.08
CA PRO A 73 -96.70 -61.83 3.35
C PRO A 73 -95.87 -61.35 4.56
N SER A 74 -94.54 -61.36 4.48
CA SER A 74 -93.67 -60.87 5.54
C SER A 74 -92.26 -60.55 5.07
N LEU A 75 -91.56 -59.68 5.82
CA LEU A 75 -90.14 -59.42 5.67
C LEU A 75 -89.30 -60.68 5.96
N TYR A 76 -89.72 -61.49 6.92
CA TYR A 76 -89.02 -62.72 7.30
C TYR A 76 -88.93 -63.70 6.14
N GLN A 77 -90.05 -63.89 5.44
CA GLN A 77 -90.11 -64.78 4.28
C GLN A 77 -89.23 -64.26 3.14
N LEU A 78 -89.24 -62.95 2.87
CA LEU A 78 -88.37 -62.33 1.85
C LEU A 78 -86.88 -62.54 2.12
N ILE A 79 -86.46 -62.50 3.39
CA ILE A 79 -85.05 -62.72 3.73
C ILE A 79 -84.71 -64.21 3.68
N LYS A 80 -85.61 -65.11 4.09
CA LYS A 80 -85.41 -66.57 4.02
C LYS A 80 -85.35 -67.11 2.60
N GLU A 81 -86.15 -66.56 1.69
CA GLU A 81 -86.18 -66.96 0.27
C GLU A 81 -84.98 -66.41 -0.52
N ASN A 82 -84.24 -65.45 0.05
CA ASN A 82 -83.06 -64.89 -0.61
C ASN A 82 -81.85 -65.82 -0.45
N SER A 83 -81.41 -66.45 -1.55
CA SER A 83 -80.26 -67.35 -1.56
C SER A 83 -78.95 -66.73 -1.09
N ASN A 84 -78.84 -65.39 -1.14
CA ASN A 84 -77.64 -64.66 -0.76
C ASN A 84 -77.63 -64.24 0.72
N ALA A 85 -78.72 -64.47 1.46
CA ALA A 85 -78.77 -64.14 2.87
C ALA A 85 -77.86 -65.09 3.69
N PRO A 86 -76.99 -64.57 4.56
CA PRO A 86 -76.13 -65.39 5.41
C PRO A 86 -76.95 -66.33 6.32
N LYS A 87 -76.49 -67.58 6.48
CA LYS A 87 -77.15 -68.58 7.33
C LYS A 87 -77.36 -68.09 8.77
N THR A 88 -76.39 -67.36 9.31
CA THR A 88 -76.46 -66.76 10.66
C THR A 88 -77.60 -65.75 10.81
N VAL A 89 -77.88 -64.97 9.77
CA VAL A 89 -78.99 -64.01 9.72
C VAL A 89 -80.32 -64.75 9.56
N ILE A 90 -80.38 -65.77 8.70
CA ILE A 90 -81.57 -66.60 8.51
C ILE A 90 -81.97 -67.31 9.81
N ASP A 91 -81.01 -67.88 10.53
CA ASP A 91 -81.25 -68.58 11.80
C ASP A 91 -81.70 -67.61 12.90
N TYR A 92 -81.15 -66.40 12.93
CA TYR A 92 -81.60 -65.35 13.83
C TYR A 92 -83.04 -64.93 13.54
N ILE A 93 -83.39 -64.69 12.28
CA ILE A 93 -84.75 -64.31 11.87
C ILE A 93 -85.76 -65.41 12.20
N LYS A 94 -85.42 -66.69 12.01
CA LYS A 94 -86.28 -67.82 12.44
C LYS A 94 -86.59 -67.76 13.94
N LYS A 95 -85.58 -67.48 14.76
CA LYS A 95 -85.75 -67.34 16.22
C LYS A 95 -86.60 -66.12 16.58
N VAL A 96 -86.44 -64.99 15.87
CA VAL A 96 -87.27 -63.79 16.09
C VAL A 96 -88.73 -64.04 15.68
N GLU A 97 -88.98 -64.69 14.54
CA GLU A 97 -90.33 -65.02 14.06
C GLU A 97 -91.05 -65.99 15.01
N ASN A 98 -90.35 -66.99 15.54
CA ASN A 98 -90.88 -67.92 16.53
C ASN A 98 -91.03 -67.31 17.94
N ARG A 99 -90.64 -66.04 18.14
CA ARG A 99 -90.59 -65.34 19.43
C ARG A 99 -89.63 -65.96 20.46
N ASP A 100 -88.62 -66.70 20.00
CA ASP A 100 -87.56 -67.26 20.85
C ASP A 100 -86.54 -66.20 21.31
N VAL A 101 -86.48 -65.06 20.60
CA VAL A 101 -85.61 -63.93 20.91
C VAL A 101 -86.44 -62.66 21.04
N ILE A 102 -86.35 -61.99 22.19
CA ILE A 102 -86.98 -60.69 22.44
C ILE A 102 -85.96 -59.61 22.09
N GLU A 103 -86.26 -58.79 21.07
CA GLU A 103 -85.43 -57.66 20.66
C GLU A 103 -85.72 -56.45 21.57
N THR A 104 -84.69 -55.87 22.22
CA THR A 104 -84.78 -54.64 23.03
C THR A 104 -84.22 -53.42 22.27
N GLU A 105 -84.73 -52.22 22.57
CA GLU A 105 -84.50 -50.99 21.77
C GLU A 105 -83.36 -50.07 22.28
N ASP A 106 -82.57 -50.50 23.27
CA ASP A 106 -81.54 -49.65 23.88
C ASP A 106 -80.19 -49.72 23.15
N PHE A 107 -79.89 -48.73 22.29
CA PHE A 107 -78.69 -48.70 21.43
C PHE A 107 -77.51 -47.83 21.94
N ASN A 108 -77.42 -47.55 23.24
CA ASN A 108 -76.44 -46.61 23.81
C ASN A 108 -74.96 -47.07 23.84
N SER A 109 -74.66 -48.32 23.46
CA SER A 109 -73.32 -48.91 23.64
C SER A 109 -72.27 -48.45 22.63
N ILE A 110 -72.67 -47.90 21.48
CA ILE A 110 -71.77 -47.61 20.35
C ILE A 110 -71.01 -46.28 20.54
N ASN A 111 -71.57 -45.31 21.26
CA ASN A 111 -70.96 -43.98 21.42
C ASN A 111 -69.76 -43.95 22.40
N HIS A 112 -69.68 -44.86 23.37
CA HIS A 112 -68.64 -44.81 24.41
C HIS A 112 -67.24 -45.25 23.95
N ILE A 113 -67.14 -46.04 22.87
CA ILE A 113 -65.86 -46.56 22.38
C ILE A 113 -65.08 -45.48 21.60
N GLU A 114 -65.78 -44.63 20.84
CA GLU A 114 -65.13 -43.55 20.09
C GLU A 114 -64.62 -42.43 20.99
N GLU A 115 -65.35 -42.11 22.06
CA GLU A 115 -64.97 -41.07 23.02
C GLU A 115 -63.72 -41.45 23.84
N THR A 116 -63.59 -42.72 24.22
CA THR A 116 -62.43 -43.22 24.98
C THR A 116 -61.15 -43.20 24.14
N ALA A 117 -61.23 -43.64 22.87
CA ALA A 117 -60.11 -43.56 21.93
C ALA A 117 -59.65 -42.11 21.69
N ARG A 118 -60.60 -41.17 21.57
CA ARG A 118 -60.29 -39.74 21.40
C ARG A 118 -59.62 -39.15 22.65
N LEU A 119 -60.02 -39.59 23.84
CA LEU A 119 -59.42 -39.13 25.09
C LEU A 119 -57.98 -39.62 25.27
N GLU A 120 -57.65 -40.83 24.82
CA GLU A 120 -56.28 -41.34 24.81
C GLU A 120 -55.38 -40.58 23.84
N GLN A 121 -55.88 -40.27 22.63
CA GLN A 121 -55.17 -39.43 21.65
C GLN A 121 -54.83 -38.06 22.23
N LEU A 122 -55.81 -37.39 22.87
CA LEU A 122 -55.57 -36.07 23.49
C LEU A 122 -54.55 -36.12 24.64
N LYS A 123 -54.51 -37.21 25.41
CA LYS A 123 -53.48 -37.40 26.44
C LYS A 123 -52.09 -37.58 25.84
N ALA A 124 -51.97 -38.32 24.74
CA ALA A 124 -50.71 -38.49 24.02
C ALA A 124 -50.24 -37.14 23.45
N GLU A 125 -51.12 -36.40 22.76
CA GLU A 125 -50.80 -35.06 22.21
C GLU A 125 -50.36 -34.08 23.30
N LYS A 126 -51.05 -34.06 24.46
CA LYS A 126 -50.66 -33.21 25.59
C LYS A 126 -49.26 -33.53 26.09
N ASN A 127 -48.92 -34.82 26.20
CA ASN A 127 -47.59 -35.25 26.64
C ASN A 127 -46.50 -34.86 25.62
N ASP A 128 -46.80 -35.00 24.32
CA ASP A 128 -45.87 -34.61 23.25
C ASP A 128 -45.62 -33.10 23.24
N ILE A 129 -46.67 -32.28 23.38
CA ILE A 129 -46.54 -30.82 23.50
C ILE A 129 -45.70 -30.45 24.72
N TYR A 130 -45.93 -31.11 25.86
CA TYR A 130 -45.17 -30.85 27.08
C TYR A 130 -43.69 -31.21 26.94
N GLN A 131 -43.37 -32.32 26.24
CA GLN A 131 -41.98 -32.68 25.96
C GLN A 131 -41.32 -31.71 24.97
N GLN A 132 -42.05 -31.23 23.96
CA GLN A 132 -41.56 -30.20 23.03
C GLN A 132 -41.25 -28.90 23.76
N LEU A 133 -42.15 -28.42 24.62
CA LEU A 133 -41.90 -27.22 25.43
C LEU A 133 -40.65 -27.35 26.30
N LYS A 134 -40.43 -28.50 26.95
CA LYS A 134 -39.20 -28.76 27.72
C LYS A 134 -37.93 -28.75 26.87
N LYS A 135 -37.99 -29.22 25.62
CA LYS A 135 -36.85 -29.17 24.69
C LYS A 135 -36.58 -27.73 24.26
N ASP A 136 -37.62 -27.00 23.89
CA ASP A 136 -37.53 -25.60 23.48
C ASP A 136 -36.98 -24.70 24.60
N GLU A 137 -37.38 -24.93 25.85
CA GLU A 137 -36.84 -24.23 27.03
C GLU A 137 -35.34 -24.49 27.21
N LYS A 138 -34.90 -25.75 27.09
CA LYS A 138 -33.47 -26.11 27.15
C LYS A 138 -32.68 -25.46 26.02
N GLU A 139 -33.22 -25.46 24.80
CA GLU A 139 -32.57 -24.81 23.66
C GLU A 139 -32.52 -23.28 23.81
N ARG A 140 -33.54 -22.65 24.40
CA ARG A 140 -33.50 -21.22 24.74
C ARG A 140 -32.40 -20.93 25.76
N LEU A 141 -32.36 -21.68 26.87
CA LEU A 141 -31.32 -21.52 27.89
C LEU A 141 -29.91 -21.74 27.31
N GLN A 142 -29.73 -22.73 26.45
CA GLN A 142 -28.45 -22.97 25.80
C GLN A 142 -28.04 -21.81 24.87
N ARG A 143 -28.99 -21.28 24.08
CA ARG A 143 -28.75 -20.11 23.24
C ARG A 143 -28.38 -18.87 24.06
N ASP A 144 -29.01 -18.67 25.21
CA ASP A 144 -28.69 -17.55 26.09
C ASP A 144 -27.29 -17.69 26.71
N ILE A 145 -26.91 -18.90 27.13
CA ILE A 145 -25.55 -19.19 27.62
C ILE A 145 -24.51 -18.95 26.51
N ASP A 146 -24.77 -19.43 25.29
CA ASP A 146 -23.86 -19.25 24.16
C ASP A 146 -23.77 -17.77 23.75
N TYR A 147 -24.86 -17.03 23.84
CA TYR A 147 -24.87 -15.58 23.63
C TYR A 147 -24.04 -14.86 24.68
N GLN A 148 -24.20 -15.19 25.97
CA GLN A 148 -23.39 -14.62 27.05
C GLN A 148 -21.90 -14.92 26.89
N LYS A 149 -21.53 -16.13 26.45
CA LYS A 149 -20.15 -16.48 26.14
C LYS A 149 -19.61 -15.62 25.00
N LYS A 150 -20.33 -15.51 23.89
CA LYS A 150 -19.95 -14.65 22.77
C LYS A 150 -19.78 -13.18 23.17
N MET A 151 -20.67 -12.66 24.02
CA MET A 151 -20.55 -11.30 24.53
C MET A 151 -19.28 -11.10 25.37
N LYS A 152 -18.94 -12.07 26.24
CA LYS A 152 -17.68 -12.04 27.00
C LYS A 152 -16.46 -12.15 26.09
N ASP A 153 -16.50 -12.98 25.07
CA ASP A 153 -15.40 -13.12 24.11
C ASP A 153 -15.18 -11.82 23.34
N ILE A 154 -16.25 -11.17 22.86
CA ILE A 154 -16.19 -9.86 22.20
C ILE A 154 -15.64 -8.78 23.15
N GLU A 155 -16.06 -8.79 24.41
CA GLU A 155 -15.56 -7.83 25.41
C GLU A 155 -14.07 -8.04 25.70
N ASN A 156 -13.61 -9.29 25.78
CA ASN A 156 -12.20 -9.64 25.93
C ASN A 156 -11.37 -9.22 24.70
N GLU A 157 -11.87 -9.46 23.49
CA GLU A 157 -11.24 -9.02 22.24
C GLU A 157 -11.14 -7.49 22.18
N LYS A 158 -12.22 -6.77 22.54
CA LYS A 158 -12.22 -5.31 22.63
C LYS A 158 -11.17 -4.81 23.60
N ASN A 159 -11.09 -5.41 24.79
CA ASN A 159 -10.10 -5.03 25.81
C ASN A 159 -8.66 -5.33 25.35
N ALA A 160 -8.43 -6.44 24.65
CA ALA A 160 -7.14 -6.75 24.06
C ALA A 160 -6.74 -5.74 22.97
N LEU A 161 -7.67 -5.35 22.10
CA LEU A 161 -7.45 -4.33 21.07
C LEU A 161 -7.14 -2.96 21.69
N VAL A 162 -7.86 -2.55 22.74
CA VAL A 162 -7.58 -1.29 23.45
C VAL A 162 -6.17 -1.31 24.06
N LYS A 163 -5.76 -2.42 24.70
CA LYS A 163 -4.39 -2.55 25.23
C LYS A 163 -3.34 -2.50 24.12
N ALA A 164 -3.60 -3.15 22.99
CA ALA A 164 -2.69 -3.13 21.84
C ALA A 164 -2.56 -1.72 21.24
N LEU A 165 -3.66 -0.97 21.14
CA LEU A 165 -3.63 0.43 20.70
C LEU A 165 -2.86 1.32 21.66
N GLN A 166 -3.07 1.19 22.98
CA GLN A 166 -2.32 1.95 23.98
C GLN A 166 -0.81 1.66 23.94
N LEU A 167 -0.42 0.41 23.67
CA LEU A 167 1.00 0.07 23.48
C LEU A 167 1.56 0.71 22.21
N LYS A 168 0.82 0.64 21.09
CA LYS A 168 1.22 1.31 19.83
C LYS A 168 1.37 2.82 20.00
N GLU A 169 0.42 3.48 20.66
CA GLU A 169 0.52 4.92 20.95
C GLU A 169 1.74 5.26 21.82
N LYS A 170 2.09 4.41 22.79
CA LYS A 170 3.30 4.59 23.61
C LYS A 170 4.57 4.41 22.78
N GLU A 171 4.61 3.41 21.90
CA GLU A 171 5.72 3.18 20.98
C GLU A 171 5.88 4.32 19.97
N GLU A 172 4.79 4.85 19.43
CA GLU A 172 4.81 6.00 18.51
C GLU A 172 5.31 7.25 19.22
N LYS A 173 4.82 7.55 20.43
CA LYS A 173 5.33 8.64 21.26
C LYS A 173 6.82 8.49 21.58
N ALA A 174 7.28 7.27 21.87
CA ALA A 174 8.71 7.01 22.09
C ALA A 174 9.54 7.28 20.83
N LYS A 175 9.07 6.83 19.65
CA LYS A 175 9.71 7.09 18.36
C LYS A 175 9.71 8.57 17.99
N GLU A 176 8.64 9.30 18.29
CA GLU A 176 8.58 10.75 18.09
C GLU A 176 9.58 11.48 19.00
N LEU A 177 9.69 11.09 20.27
CA LEU A 177 10.69 11.63 21.18
C LEU A 177 12.12 11.31 20.72
N GLU A 178 12.37 10.12 20.19
CA GLU A 178 13.67 9.78 19.58
C GLU A 178 13.98 10.64 18.36
N ARG A 179 12.99 10.88 17.48
CA ARG A 179 13.13 11.78 16.33
C ARG A 179 13.41 13.22 16.76
N LEU A 180 12.70 13.72 17.76
CA LEU A 180 12.93 15.07 18.31
C LEU A 180 14.34 15.19 18.90
N LYS A 181 14.79 14.22 19.71
CA LYS A 181 16.15 14.20 20.25
C LYS A 181 17.22 14.13 19.15
N ALA A 182 16.96 13.39 18.07
CA ALA A 182 17.86 13.34 16.93
C ALA A 182 17.93 14.69 16.19
N LEU A 183 16.79 15.36 16.02
CA LEU A 183 16.73 16.70 15.46
C LEU A 183 17.46 17.73 16.34
N GLU A 184 17.25 17.70 17.66
CA GLU A 184 17.97 18.56 18.61
C GLU A 184 19.48 18.37 18.51
N LYS A 185 19.96 17.11 18.46
CA LYS A 185 21.40 16.83 18.26
C LYS A 185 21.92 17.38 16.94
N LEU A 186 21.18 17.23 15.84
CA LEU A 186 21.57 17.79 14.55
C LEU A 186 21.58 19.32 14.57
N GLU A 187 20.65 19.96 15.26
CA GLU A 187 20.65 21.41 15.46
C GLU A 187 21.85 21.87 16.31
N GLU A 188 22.20 21.16 17.37
CA GLU A 188 23.39 21.43 18.18
C GLU A 188 24.68 21.29 17.35
N GLU A 189 24.81 20.22 16.55
CA GLU A 189 25.93 20.02 15.65
C GLU A 189 26.03 21.15 14.62
N LYS A 190 24.90 21.60 14.06
CA LYS A 190 24.84 22.74 13.15
C LYS A 190 25.29 24.04 13.84
N ARG A 191 24.86 24.29 15.09
CA ARG A 191 25.31 25.47 15.86
C ARG A 191 26.81 25.42 16.14
N ARG A 192 27.34 24.27 16.57
CA ARG A 192 28.78 24.08 16.80
C ARG A 192 29.59 24.29 15.52
N ALA A 193 29.11 23.76 14.40
CA ALA A 193 29.76 23.97 13.10
C ALA A 193 29.76 25.44 12.68
N MET A 194 28.66 26.18 12.93
CA MET A 194 28.60 27.63 12.69
C MET A 194 29.59 28.40 13.58
N GLN A 195 29.65 28.08 14.88
CA GLN A 195 30.62 28.69 15.80
C GLN A 195 32.06 28.46 15.34
N LEU A 196 32.41 27.22 14.97
CA LEU A 196 33.75 26.90 14.43
C LEU A 196 34.06 27.66 13.13
N MET A 197 33.04 27.89 12.29
CA MET A 197 33.21 28.70 11.08
C MET A 197 33.43 30.18 11.39
N GLU A 198 32.70 30.73 12.35
CA GLU A 198 32.90 32.11 12.83
C GLU A 198 34.28 32.29 13.46
N GLU A 199 34.68 31.37 14.34
CA GLU A 199 36.03 31.37 14.93
C GLU A 199 37.13 31.31 13.87
N LYS A 200 36.98 30.48 12.83
CA LYS A 200 37.92 30.45 11.71
C LYS A 200 37.95 31.76 10.93
N ARG A 201 36.79 32.37 10.67
CA ARG A 201 36.70 33.67 10.00
C ARG A 201 37.39 34.77 10.81
N ASP A 202 37.23 34.76 12.13
CA ASP A 202 37.85 35.74 13.01
C ASP A 202 39.36 35.53 13.12
N LEU A 203 39.83 34.27 13.15
CA LEU A 203 41.26 33.96 13.06
C LEU A 203 41.86 34.41 11.73
N ASP A 204 41.17 34.20 10.62
CA ASP A 204 41.63 34.65 9.30
C ASP A 204 41.66 36.17 9.19
N LYS A 205 40.66 36.87 9.77
CA LYS A 205 40.68 38.34 9.89
C LYS A 205 41.87 38.82 10.71
N LYS A 206 42.11 38.24 11.89
CA LYS A 206 43.26 38.59 12.74
C LYS A 206 44.59 38.36 12.00
N LYS A 207 44.73 37.24 11.30
CA LYS A 207 45.93 36.97 10.48
C LYS A 207 46.12 37.99 9.36
N LYS A 208 45.03 38.42 8.71
CA LYS A 208 45.09 39.48 7.69
C LYS A 208 45.52 40.81 8.30
N GLU A 209 44.92 41.21 9.41
CA GLU A 209 45.30 42.43 10.14
C GLU A 209 46.76 42.39 10.61
N GLU A 210 47.23 41.26 11.13
CA GLU A 210 48.64 41.05 11.49
C GLU A 210 49.56 41.15 10.27
N HIS A 211 49.17 40.57 9.14
CA HIS A 211 49.93 40.67 7.90
C HIS A 211 49.98 42.11 7.36
N GLU A 212 48.87 42.84 7.39
CA GLU A 212 48.81 44.24 7.00
C GLU A 212 49.67 45.12 7.90
N LYS A 213 49.66 44.88 9.21
CA LYS A 213 50.56 45.58 10.15
C LYS A 213 52.03 45.32 9.84
N ARG A 214 52.41 44.06 9.63
CA ARG A 214 53.78 43.70 9.23
C ARG A 214 54.19 44.32 7.90
N LEU A 215 53.28 44.37 6.93
CA LEU A 215 53.55 45.03 5.65
C LEU A 215 53.82 46.53 5.84
N LYS A 216 53.01 47.22 6.66
CA LYS A 216 53.24 48.62 7.00
C LYS A 216 54.57 48.85 7.73
N GLU A 217 54.92 47.99 8.69
CA GLU A 217 56.21 48.05 9.39
C GLU A 217 57.38 47.89 8.40
N VAL A 218 57.30 46.92 7.49
CA VAL A 218 58.31 46.70 6.45
C VAL A 218 58.37 47.87 5.47
N GLU A 219 57.23 48.46 5.08
CA GLU A 219 57.18 49.66 4.24
C GLU A 219 57.84 50.86 4.95
N GLU A 220 57.54 51.10 6.22
CA GLU A 220 58.17 52.16 7.02
C GLU A 220 59.68 51.94 7.19
N GLU A 221 60.12 50.70 7.45
CA GLU A 221 61.54 50.34 7.51
C GLU A 221 62.23 50.55 6.15
N SER A 222 61.57 50.19 5.05
CA SER A 222 62.10 50.41 3.70
C SER A 222 62.24 51.89 3.37
N GLN A 223 61.26 52.73 3.74
CA GLN A 223 61.32 54.18 3.55
C GLN A 223 62.43 54.81 4.40
N LYS A 224 62.60 54.38 5.65
CA LYS A 224 63.71 54.82 6.50
C LYS A 224 65.06 54.45 5.88
N ALA A 225 65.20 53.22 5.39
CA ALA A 225 66.41 52.76 4.72
C ALA A 225 66.68 53.55 3.41
N GLU A 226 65.65 53.89 2.64
CA GLU A 226 65.79 54.75 1.46
C GLU A 226 66.25 56.16 1.81
N ILE A 227 65.71 56.75 2.89
CA ILE A 227 66.14 58.07 3.39
C ILE A 227 67.59 58.02 3.89
N GLU A 228 67.98 56.96 4.60
CA GLU A 228 69.36 56.74 5.05
C GLU A 228 70.32 56.53 3.86
N LEU A 229 69.91 55.77 2.84
CA LEU A 229 70.70 55.62 1.62
C LEU A 229 70.85 56.95 0.88
N ALA A 230 69.78 57.72 0.76
CA ALA A 230 69.82 59.06 0.17
C ALA A 230 70.73 60.00 0.96
N SER A 231 70.66 60.00 2.30
CA SER A 231 71.52 60.83 3.13
C SER A 231 73.00 60.44 2.97
N ILE A 232 73.32 59.15 2.99
CA ILE A 232 74.67 58.63 2.73
C ILE A 232 75.16 59.03 1.33
N GLN A 233 74.31 58.94 0.30
CA GLN A 233 74.64 59.40 -1.04
C GLN A 233 74.98 60.90 -1.06
N THR A 234 74.17 61.75 -0.42
CA THR A 234 74.47 63.19 -0.34
C THR A 234 75.75 63.48 0.45
N GLU A 235 76.06 62.71 1.49
CA GLU A 235 77.33 62.83 2.22
C GLU A 235 78.52 62.40 1.38
N LEU A 236 78.39 61.33 0.59
CA LEU A 236 79.42 60.91 -0.36
C LEU A 236 79.65 61.96 -1.44
N GLU A 237 78.58 62.52 -2.03
CA GLU A 237 78.67 63.60 -3.01
C GLU A 237 79.37 64.84 -2.42
N LYS A 238 79.04 65.23 -1.18
CA LYS A 238 79.74 66.32 -0.48
C LYS A 238 81.22 66.02 -0.29
N LYS A 239 81.57 64.82 0.17
CA LYS A 239 82.97 64.38 0.31
C LYS A 239 83.71 64.34 -1.02
N GLU A 240 83.05 63.96 -2.11
CA GLU A 240 83.63 64.01 -3.46
C GLU A 240 83.86 65.45 -3.94
N LEU A 241 82.92 66.36 -3.66
CA LEU A 241 83.09 67.78 -3.95
C LEU A 241 84.22 68.42 -3.13
N GLU A 242 84.35 68.05 -1.85
CA GLU A 242 85.47 68.46 -0.99
C GLU A 242 86.80 67.96 -1.54
N ARG A 243 86.91 66.66 -1.88
CA ARG A 243 88.10 66.11 -2.53
C ARG A 243 88.43 66.81 -3.85
N LYS A 244 87.42 67.17 -4.66
CA LYS A 244 87.62 67.95 -5.89
C LYS A 244 88.13 69.36 -5.61
N LYS A 245 87.66 70.01 -4.54
CA LYS A 245 88.17 71.32 -4.10
C LYS A 245 89.62 71.20 -3.61
N GLU A 246 89.92 70.23 -2.76
CA GLU A 246 91.27 69.95 -2.27
C GLU A 246 92.25 69.68 -3.42
N LEU A 247 91.83 68.91 -4.43
CA LEU A 247 92.64 68.66 -5.63
C LEU A 247 92.90 69.96 -6.42
N ARG A 248 91.88 70.82 -6.61
CA ARG A 248 92.08 72.13 -7.25
C ARG A 248 93.01 73.04 -6.44
N ASP A 249 92.89 73.06 -5.12
CA ASP A 249 93.76 73.86 -4.26
C ASP A 249 95.21 73.35 -4.31
N LEU A 250 95.42 72.03 -4.41
CA LEU A 250 96.74 71.45 -4.64
C LEU A 250 97.29 71.78 -6.04
N GLU A 251 96.46 71.78 -7.08
CA GLU A 251 96.85 72.22 -8.43
C GLU A 251 97.23 73.70 -8.45
N LEU A 252 96.47 74.58 -7.78
CA LEU A 252 96.80 75.99 -7.63
C LEU A 252 98.11 76.20 -6.87
N LYS A 253 98.33 75.46 -5.77
CA LYS A 253 99.61 75.47 -5.04
C LYS A 253 100.76 75.00 -5.91
N LYS A 254 100.57 73.96 -6.74
CA LYS A 254 101.59 73.54 -7.72
C LYS A 254 101.88 74.64 -8.73
N LEU A 255 100.87 75.28 -9.30
CA LEU A 255 101.05 76.41 -10.22
C LEU A 255 101.76 77.60 -9.57
N GLU A 256 101.48 77.91 -8.30
CA GLU A 256 102.20 78.94 -7.55
C GLU A 256 103.66 78.57 -7.30
N VAL A 257 103.92 77.31 -6.95
CA VAL A 257 105.29 76.78 -6.82
C VAL A 257 106.02 76.82 -8.16
N ASP A 258 105.37 76.44 -9.26
CA ASP A 258 105.93 76.52 -10.61
C ASP A 258 106.20 77.97 -11.02
N ARG A 259 105.30 78.91 -10.68
CA ARG A 259 105.53 80.36 -10.87
C ARG A 259 106.73 80.84 -10.07
N LYS A 260 106.84 80.46 -8.79
CA LYS A 260 108.00 80.81 -7.95
C LYS A 260 109.29 80.19 -8.48
N ALA A 261 109.25 78.95 -8.94
CA ALA A 261 110.39 78.28 -9.56
C ALA A 261 110.81 78.96 -10.88
N ASN A 262 109.85 79.38 -11.70
CA ASN A 262 110.12 80.13 -12.93
C ASN A 262 110.67 81.53 -12.65
N VAL A 263 110.20 82.20 -11.59
CA VAL A 263 110.78 83.48 -11.12
C VAL A 263 112.21 83.26 -10.65
N LEU A 264 112.48 82.23 -9.85
CA LEU A 264 113.84 81.89 -9.40
C LEU A 264 114.77 81.54 -10.58
N LYS A 265 114.27 80.84 -11.60
CA LYS A 265 115.02 80.61 -12.85
C LYS A 265 115.30 81.91 -13.59
N ALA A 266 114.33 82.81 -13.70
CA ALA A 266 114.54 84.11 -14.34
C ALA A 266 115.52 84.99 -13.55
N GLU A 267 115.52 84.90 -12.22
CA GLU A 267 116.52 85.54 -11.36
C GLU A 267 117.91 84.93 -11.52
N SER A 268 118.03 83.59 -11.58
CA SER A 268 119.32 82.93 -11.85
C SER A 268 119.84 83.28 -13.25
N ASP A 269 118.98 83.28 -14.27
CA ASP A 269 119.36 83.66 -15.63
C ASP A 269 119.84 85.13 -15.69
N LYS A 270 119.23 86.02 -14.89
CA LYS A 270 119.65 87.42 -14.76
C LYS A 270 121.01 87.54 -14.05
N GLU A 271 121.28 86.72 -13.04
CA GLU A 271 122.59 86.65 -12.37
C GLU A 271 123.67 86.07 -13.30
N GLU A 272 123.34 85.03 -14.07
CA GLU A 272 124.25 84.45 -15.07
C GLU A 272 124.59 85.46 -16.18
N ILE A 273 123.62 86.25 -16.66
CA ILE A 273 123.88 87.32 -17.65
C ILE A 273 124.78 88.42 -17.05
N LYS A 274 124.61 88.79 -15.78
CA LYS A 274 125.52 89.72 -15.09
C LYS A 274 126.93 89.15 -14.99
N HIS A 275 127.06 87.88 -14.60
CA HIS A 275 128.35 87.18 -14.53
C HIS A 275 129.02 87.07 -15.90
N GLN A 276 128.26 86.84 -16.98
CA GLN A 276 128.78 86.85 -18.35
C GLN A 276 129.23 88.25 -18.81
N GLN A 277 128.56 89.33 -18.38
CA GLN A 277 129.01 90.70 -18.64
C GLN A 277 130.33 91.01 -17.91
N GLU A 278 130.49 90.55 -16.67
CA GLU A 278 131.74 90.71 -15.90
C GLU A 278 132.92 89.94 -16.53
N ILE A 279 132.67 88.75 -17.11
CA ILE A 279 133.67 87.96 -17.84
C ILE A 279 134.10 88.63 -19.16
N ILE A 280 133.20 89.31 -19.86
CA ILE A 280 133.51 89.99 -21.14
C ILE A 280 134.42 91.23 -20.93
N SER A 281 134.37 91.87 -19.76
CA SER A 281 135.28 92.97 -19.40
C SER A 281 136.72 92.55 -19.07
N PHE A 282 137.00 91.26 -18.86
CA PHE A 282 138.30 90.80 -18.34
C PHE A 282 139.22 90.09 -19.34
N ASN A 283 138.79 89.77 -20.57
CA ASN A 283 139.59 88.95 -21.49
C ASN A 283 139.92 89.65 -22.83
N LYS A 284 140.84 90.62 -22.78
CA LYS A 284 141.79 90.96 -23.87
C LYS A 284 143.19 90.52 -23.43
N LEU A 285 143.54 89.25 -23.60
CA LEU A 285 144.89 88.72 -23.88
C LEU A 285 144.87 87.17 -23.85
N ASP A 286 145.32 86.61 -24.97
CA ASP A 286 145.87 85.27 -25.22
C ASP A 286 145.01 83.98 -25.12
N ASN A 287 144.47 83.60 -26.27
CA ASN A 287 144.78 82.40 -27.08
C ASN A 287 145.14 81.04 -26.40
N ALA A 288 144.25 80.06 -26.55
CA ALA A 288 144.35 78.90 -27.48
C ALA A 288 143.99 77.50 -26.91
N SER A 289 143.29 76.72 -27.77
CA SER A 289 142.92 75.28 -27.73
C SER A 289 141.69 74.88 -26.88
N LYS A 290 140.48 74.76 -27.47
CA LYS A 290 139.83 73.63 -28.21
C LYS A 290 139.27 72.51 -27.30
N GLN A 291 137.94 72.48 -27.08
CA GLN A 291 136.91 71.54 -27.64
C GLN A 291 136.84 70.17 -26.87
N ILE A 292 135.72 69.48 -26.56
CA ILE A 292 134.30 69.47 -26.97
C ILE A 292 133.52 68.37 -26.13
N ASN A 293 132.18 68.50 -26.03
CA ASN A 293 131.11 67.50 -25.66
C ASN A 293 130.95 67.04 -24.19
N GLY A 294 129.75 66.82 -23.62
CA GLY A 294 128.34 66.87 -24.08
C GLY A 294 127.45 65.90 -23.27
N ASN A 295 126.20 66.29 -22.99
CA ASN A 295 125.01 65.52 -22.50
C ASN A 295 124.99 65.08 -21.01
N HIS A 296 123.91 65.00 -20.22
CA HIS A 296 122.44 65.28 -20.22
C HIS A 296 121.75 64.11 -19.48
N GLN A 297 120.90 64.44 -18.47
CA GLN A 297 119.61 63.76 -18.12
C GLN A 297 119.69 62.33 -17.49
N THR A 298 118.80 61.77 -16.64
CA THR A 298 117.37 62.00 -16.29
C THR A 298 116.95 61.04 -15.14
N THR A 299 116.00 61.52 -14.30
CA THR A 299 114.79 60.92 -13.67
C THR A 299 114.60 59.43 -13.25
N MET A 300 113.75 59.31 -12.21
CA MET A 300 113.13 58.17 -11.49
C MET A 300 112.52 56.99 -12.29
N LEU A 301 112.38 55.81 -11.64
CA LEU A 301 111.14 54.99 -11.57
C LEU A 301 111.30 53.66 -10.77
N VAL A 302 110.29 53.32 -9.95
CA VAL A 302 110.11 52.06 -9.19
C VAL A 302 109.31 51.05 -10.01
N SER A 303 109.66 49.74 -9.97
CA SER A 303 108.95 48.65 -10.67
C SER A 303 108.63 47.43 -9.78
N LYS A 304 107.59 46.68 -10.17
CA LYS A 304 106.80 45.66 -9.41
C LYS A 304 107.41 44.24 -9.42
N LEU A 305 107.12 43.49 -8.34
CA LEU A 305 107.40 42.05 -8.08
C LEU A 305 106.74 41.07 -9.07
N THR A 306 107.39 39.91 -9.30
CA THR A 306 106.83 38.77 -10.08
C THR A 306 106.72 37.46 -9.28
N LEU A 307 105.62 36.73 -9.53
CA LEU A 307 105.07 35.52 -8.88
C LEU A 307 105.97 34.25 -8.74
N ARG A 308 107.25 34.30 -9.10
CA ARG A 308 108.15 33.13 -9.02
C ARG A 308 108.71 32.85 -7.62
N GLU A 309 108.67 33.82 -6.71
CA GLU A 309 109.17 33.67 -5.33
C GLU A 309 108.14 33.08 -4.34
N LYS A 310 106.87 32.91 -4.75
CA LYS A 310 105.79 32.50 -3.83
C LYS A 310 105.48 31.00 -3.76
N LEU A 311 106.24 30.16 -4.46
CA LEU A 311 105.99 28.70 -4.53
C LEU A 311 107.14 27.84 -3.97
N GLN A 312 108.15 28.44 -3.33
CA GLN A 312 109.31 27.73 -2.78
C GLN A 312 109.30 27.58 -1.24
N GLY A 313 108.12 27.58 -0.60
CA GLY A 313 108.02 27.54 0.86
C GLY A 313 106.88 26.67 1.40
N ILE A 314 106.60 25.51 0.79
CA ILE A 314 105.64 24.55 1.37
C ILE A 314 106.42 23.35 1.89
N ASP A 315 106.64 23.32 3.21
CA ASP A 315 107.24 22.20 3.93
C ASP A 315 106.38 20.94 3.81
N PHE A 316 106.94 19.89 3.21
CA PHE A 316 106.25 18.62 2.95
C PHE A 316 105.86 17.86 4.23
N GLU A 317 106.42 18.19 5.40
CA GLU A 317 106.11 17.52 6.66
C GLU A 317 104.80 17.99 7.33
N GLU A 318 104.45 19.28 7.25
CA GLU A 318 103.19 19.79 7.80
C GLU A 318 101.97 19.27 7.02
N VAL A 319 102.10 19.14 5.70
CA VAL A 319 101.05 18.59 4.83
C VAL A 319 100.80 17.10 5.14
N LYS A 320 101.85 16.35 5.50
CA LYS A 320 101.74 14.94 5.90
C LYS A 320 101.10 14.77 7.29
N GLY A 321 101.44 15.65 8.24
CA GLY A 321 100.81 15.69 9.56
C GLY A 321 99.31 16.04 9.51
N ARG A 322 98.95 17.07 8.74
CA ARG A 322 97.54 17.51 8.59
C ARG A 322 96.70 16.51 7.79
N SER A 323 97.26 15.84 6.79
CA SER A 323 96.56 14.80 6.03
C SER A 323 96.29 13.54 6.85
N ILE A 324 97.21 13.10 7.71
CA ILE A 324 96.97 11.97 8.62
C ILE A 324 95.89 12.29 9.66
N GLN A 325 95.85 13.52 10.17
CA GLN A 325 94.77 13.97 11.06
C GLN A 325 93.41 14.03 10.34
N PHE A 326 93.35 14.50 9.09
CA PHE A 326 92.14 14.48 8.26
C PHE A 326 91.63 13.06 7.97
N VAL A 327 92.54 12.11 7.71
CA VAL A 327 92.19 10.69 7.48
C VAL A 327 91.65 10.06 8.77
N LYS A 328 92.27 10.32 9.94
CA LYS A 328 91.76 9.82 11.23
C LYS A 328 90.42 10.46 11.63
N PHE A 329 90.19 11.73 11.30
CA PHE A 329 88.93 12.42 11.57
C PHE A 329 87.79 11.93 10.65
N SER A 330 88.08 11.69 9.37
CA SER A 330 87.12 11.15 8.40
C SER A 330 86.71 9.69 8.70
N LEU A 331 87.64 8.84 9.13
CA LEU A 331 87.36 7.45 9.54
C LEU A 331 86.50 7.37 10.82
N LYS A 332 86.76 8.21 11.83
CA LYS A 332 85.94 8.25 13.07
C LYS A 332 84.55 8.88 12.85
N GLY A 333 84.42 9.85 11.94
CA GLY A 333 83.12 10.40 11.51
C GLY A 333 82.27 9.39 10.72
N SER A 334 82.91 8.60 9.85
CA SER A 334 82.25 7.58 9.00
C SER A 334 81.62 6.44 9.81
N VAL A 335 82.29 5.91 10.84
CA VAL A 335 81.79 4.76 11.63
C VAL A 335 80.62 5.15 12.58
N LYS A 336 80.60 6.38 13.09
CA LYS A 336 79.47 6.89 13.90
C LYS A 336 78.29 7.33 13.02
N GLY A 337 78.55 7.89 11.84
CA GLY A 337 77.55 8.23 10.83
C GLY A 337 76.85 6.98 10.27
N SER A 338 77.60 5.92 9.94
CA SER A 338 77.05 4.67 9.40
C SER A 338 76.21 3.90 10.40
N LYS A 339 76.60 3.85 11.68
CA LYS A 339 75.76 3.24 12.75
C LYS A 339 74.47 4.03 12.98
N LYS A 340 74.50 5.37 12.90
CA LYS A 340 73.27 6.19 12.96
C LYS A 340 72.39 5.96 11.73
N ALA A 341 72.97 5.96 10.52
CA ALA A 341 72.25 5.68 9.28
C ALA A 341 71.60 4.28 9.31
N TYR A 342 72.31 3.25 9.77
CA TYR A 342 71.77 1.90 9.94
C TYR A 342 70.60 1.85 10.96
N ARG A 343 70.71 2.56 12.09
CA ARG A 343 69.60 2.65 13.06
C ARG A 343 68.39 3.39 12.47
N PHE A 344 68.62 4.45 11.70
CA PHE A 344 67.55 5.16 10.98
C PHE A 344 66.89 4.27 9.93
N LEU A 345 67.66 3.53 9.14
CA LEU A 345 67.16 2.61 8.12
C LEU A 345 66.39 1.44 8.74
N LYS A 346 66.87 0.90 9.86
CA LYS A 346 66.16 -0.14 10.62
C LYS A 346 64.85 0.38 11.21
N LYS A 347 64.85 1.58 11.80
CA LYS A 347 63.62 2.24 12.28
C LYS A 347 62.65 2.55 11.15
N TYR A 348 63.15 2.97 9.99
CA TYR A 348 62.35 3.24 8.80
C TYR A 348 61.70 1.96 8.26
N ASN A 349 62.47 0.87 8.16
CA ASN A 349 61.95 -0.44 7.76
C ASN A 349 60.93 -1.00 8.77
N GLN A 350 61.16 -0.80 10.08
CA GLN A 350 60.19 -1.16 11.12
C GLN A 350 58.90 -0.34 10.99
N LYS A 351 58.99 0.99 10.82
CA LYS A 351 57.81 1.85 10.58
C LYS A 351 57.03 1.43 9.33
N ARG A 352 57.74 1.12 8.24
CA ARG A 352 57.11 0.67 7.00
C ARG A 352 56.43 -0.70 7.17
N ALA A 353 57.00 -1.59 7.98
CA ALA A 353 56.40 -2.89 8.30
C ALA A 353 55.14 -2.73 9.17
N THR A 354 55.15 -1.84 10.18
CA THR A 354 53.98 -1.56 11.02
C THR A 354 52.87 -0.87 10.23
N GLU A 355 53.19 0.10 9.37
CA GLU A 355 52.21 0.75 8.48
C GLU A 355 51.58 -0.24 7.50
N LYS A 356 52.36 -1.19 6.96
CA LYS A 356 51.82 -2.27 6.12
C LYS A 356 50.87 -3.18 6.90
N GLN A 357 51.22 -3.54 8.13
CA GLN A 357 50.35 -4.34 8.99
C GLN A 357 49.07 -3.59 9.39
N GLU A 358 49.15 -2.29 9.67
CA GLU A 358 47.97 -1.47 9.96
C GLU A 358 47.06 -1.32 8.74
N LYS A 359 47.63 -1.13 7.54
CA LYS A 359 46.85 -1.12 6.29
C LYS A 359 46.14 -2.45 6.05
N LEU A 360 46.82 -3.57 6.29
CA LEU A 360 46.21 -4.90 6.18
C LEU A 360 45.09 -5.12 7.22
N LYS A 361 45.28 -4.66 8.46
CA LYS A 361 44.23 -4.71 9.50
C LYS A 361 43.03 -3.81 9.19
N ASN A 362 43.28 -2.65 8.59
CA ASN A 362 42.20 -1.75 8.17
C ASN A 362 41.43 -2.32 6.98
N LEU A 363 42.12 -2.92 6.01
CA LEU A 363 41.50 -3.65 4.90
C LEU A 363 40.69 -4.85 5.40
N SER A 364 41.22 -5.66 6.32
CA SER A 364 40.48 -6.80 6.86
C SER A 364 39.22 -6.34 7.62
N ARG A 365 39.31 -5.25 8.39
CA ARG A 365 38.15 -4.65 9.06
C ARG A 365 37.11 -4.12 8.07
N GLN A 366 37.53 -3.53 6.95
CA GLN A 366 36.62 -3.09 5.89
C GLN A 366 35.89 -4.28 5.27
N VAL A 367 36.61 -5.37 4.95
CA VAL A 367 36.02 -6.60 4.44
C VAL A 367 35.03 -7.21 5.45
N ASP A 368 35.38 -7.28 6.73
CA ASP A 368 34.48 -7.79 7.78
C ASP A 368 33.20 -6.95 7.92
N ILE A 369 33.29 -5.63 7.74
CA ILE A 369 32.14 -4.72 7.75
C ILE A 369 31.27 -4.94 6.51
N GLU A 370 31.89 -5.07 5.33
CA GLU A 370 31.18 -5.33 4.08
C GLU A 370 30.46 -6.69 4.10
N GLU A 371 31.08 -7.73 4.65
CA GLU A 371 30.45 -9.05 4.85
C GLU A 371 29.24 -8.97 5.79
N LYS A 372 29.33 -8.23 6.90
CA LYS A 372 28.20 -8.02 7.82
C LYS A 372 27.05 -7.27 7.13
N ILE A 373 27.36 -6.23 6.36
CA ILE A 373 26.38 -5.48 5.58
C ILE A 373 25.72 -6.38 4.52
N ALA A 374 26.49 -7.24 3.85
CA ALA A 374 25.98 -8.18 2.87
C ALA A 374 25.04 -9.22 3.50
N LEU A 375 25.38 -9.76 4.67
CA LEU A 375 24.54 -10.69 5.43
C LEU A 375 23.24 -10.05 5.89
N GLU A 376 23.28 -8.80 6.38
CA GLU A 376 22.07 -8.06 6.77
C GLU A 376 21.19 -7.74 5.57
N LYS A 377 21.77 -7.35 4.43
CA LYS A 377 21.02 -7.16 3.17
C LYS A 377 20.34 -8.45 2.71
N MET A 378 21.03 -9.59 2.82
CA MET A 378 20.46 -10.89 2.47
C MET A 378 19.28 -11.25 3.39
N LYS A 379 19.43 -11.07 4.71
CA LYS A 379 18.34 -11.28 5.68
C LYS A 379 17.15 -10.37 5.41
N PHE A 380 17.40 -9.09 5.14
CA PHE A 380 16.35 -8.13 4.81
C PHE A 380 15.62 -8.49 3.50
N MET A 381 16.35 -8.93 2.47
CA MET A 381 15.76 -9.40 1.22
C MET A 381 14.92 -10.67 1.41
N GLU A 382 15.33 -11.56 2.33
CA GLU A 382 14.58 -12.76 2.66
C GLU A 382 13.30 -12.44 3.47
N GLU A 383 13.38 -11.51 4.42
CA GLU A 383 12.22 -10.99 5.16
C GLU A 383 11.22 -10.30 4.23
N LEU A 384 11.68 -9.46 3.31
CA LEU A 384 10.83 -8.84 2.27
C LEU A 384 10.16 -9.88 1.37
N LYS A 385 10.85 -10.97 1.01
CA LYS A 385 10.26 -12.06 0.23
C LYS A 385 9.17 -12.79 1.03
N GLN A 386 9.42 -13.07 2.31
CA GLN A 386 8.43 -13.71 3.19
C GLN A 386 7.19 -12.82 3.38
N ASP A 387 7.38 -11.52 3.56
CA ASP A 387 6.25 -10.59 3.73
C ASP A 387 5.46 -10.40 2.44
N ARG A 388 6.11 -10.35 1.26
CA ARG A 388 5.40 -10.40 -0.03
C ARG A 388 4.57 -11.68 -0.18
N LEU A 389 5.12 -12.84 0.21
CA LEU A 389 4.39 -14.11 0.17
C LEU A 389 3.20 -14.14 1.15
N LYS A 390 3.31 -13.50 2.32
CA LYS A 390 2.20 -13.35 3.26
C LYS A 390 1.11 -12.45 2.70
N GLN A 391 1.48 -11.28 2.18
CA GLN A 391 0.55 -10.34 1.54
C GLN A 391 -0.17 -10.99 0.35
N GLU A 392 0.55 -11.73 -0.50
CA GLU A 392 -0.05 -12.43 -1.62
C GLU A 392 -1.03 -13.53 -1.16
N LYS A 393 -0.70 -14.26 -0.08
CA LYS A 393 -1.62 -15.23 0.53
C LYS A 393 -2.86 -14.57 1.13
N GLU A 394 -2.73 -13.39 1.74
CA GLU A 394 -3.84 -12.62 2.29
C GLU A 394 -4.76 -12.10 1.18
N ILE A 395 -4.20 -11.47 0.15
CA ILE A 395 -4.93 -11.01 -1.04
C ILE A 395 -5.66 -12.20 -1.69
N ARG A 396 -5.01 -13.36 -1.81
CA ARG A 396 -5.64 -14.57 -2.38
C ARG A 396 -6.76 -15.12 -1.49
N ARG A 397 -6.64 -15.03 -0.16
CA ARG A 397 -7.70 -15.42 0.79
C ARG A 397 -8.90 -14.47 0.70
N GLU A 398 -8.65 -13.16 0.60
CA GLU A 398 -9.71 -12.16 0.41
C GLU A 398 -10.42 -12.31 -0.93
N ALA A 399 -9.68 -12.52 -2.02
CA ALA A 399 -10.25 -12.80 -3.33
C ALA A 399 -11.16 -14.03 -3.31
N ARG A 400 -10.74 -15.12 -2.64
CA ARG A 400 -11.57 -16.33 -2.45
C ARG A 400 -12.83 -16.08 -1.61
N LYS A 401 -12.77 -15.19 -0.61
CA LYS A 401 -13.95 -14.80 0.19
C LYS A 401 -14.93 -14.01 -0.68
N LYS A 402 -14.46 -12.99 -1.42
CA LYS A 402 -15.26 -12.22 -2.36
C LYS A 402 -15.88 -13.09 -3.46
N GLU A 403 -15.15 -14.08 -3.98
CA GLU A 403 -15.68 -15.03 -4.97
C GLU A 403 -16.80 -15.92 -4.38
N LYS A 404 -16.67 -16.34 -3.11
CA LYS A 404 -17.74 -17.08 -2.41
C LYS A 404 -18.97 -16.21 -2.16
N GLU A 405 -18.78 -14.96 -1.74
CA GLU A 405 -19.86 -14.00 -1.51
C GLU A 405 -20.62 -13.66 -2.80
N THR A 406 -19.91 -13.40 -3.90
CA THR A 406 -20.52 -13.18 -5.22
C THR A 406 -21.24 -14.42 -5.74
N LYS A 407 -20.72 -15.64 -5.50
CA LYS A 407 -21.43 -16.90 -5.80
C LYS A 407 -22.68 -17.09 -4.94
N LEU A 408 -22.68 -16.64 -3.69
CA LEU A 408 -23.87 -16.67 -2.83
C LEU A 408 -24.91 -15.64 -3.29
N GLN A 409 -24.48 -14.42 -3.60
CA GLN A 409 -25.36 -13.36 -4.11
C GLN A 409 -26.00 -13.76 -5.45
N SER A 410 -25.21 -14.27 -6.41
CA SER A 410 -25.74 -14.77 -7.68
C SER A 410 -26.74 -15.92 -7.49
N LYS A 411 -26.48 -16.88 -6.59
CA LYS A 411 -27.47 -17.93 -6.26
C LYS A 411 -28.75 -17.37 -5.65
N VAL A 412 -28.66 -16.33 -4.83
CA VAL A 412 -29.84 -15.66 -4.27
C VAL A 412 -30.61 -14.90 -5.35
N GLU A 413 -29.91 -14.19 -6.24
CA GLU A 413 -30.51 -13.50 -7.38
C GLU A 413 -31.15 -14.48 -8.37
N GLU A 414 -30.53 -15.63 -8.65
CA GLU A 414 -31.11 -16.69 -9.48
C GLU A 414 -32.38 -17.26 -8.85
N ARG A 415 -32.38 -17.52 -7.53
CA ARG A 415 -33.60 -17.93 -6.80
C ARG A 415 -34.68 -16.86 -6.87
N TYR A 416 -34.32 -15.59 -6.74
CA TYR A 416 -35.25 -14.48 -6.83
C TYR A 416 -35.81 -14.32 -8.24
N ARG A 417 -34.97 -14.42 -9.29
CA ARG A 417 -35.38 -14.41 -10.70
C ARG A 417 -36.28 -15.60 -11.02
N ALA A 418 -35.93 -16.81 -10.58
CA ALA A 418 -36.77 -18.00 -10.76
C ALA A 418 -38.12 -17.86 -10.05
N ALA A 419 -38.16 -17.28 -8.85
CA ALA A 419 -39.41 -16.97 -8.15
C ALA A 419 -40.24 -15.90 -8.87
N LYS A 420 -39.59 -14.85 -9.41
CA LYS A 420 -40.23 -13.81 -10.20
C LYS A 420 -40.80 -14.36 -11.52
N VAL A 421 -40.06 -15.22 -12.22
CA VAL A 421 -40.52 -15.92 -13.43
C VAL A 421 -41.66 -16.89 -13.12
N LYS A 422 -41.65 -17.61 -11.98
CA LYS A 422 -42.78 -18.43 -11.55
C LYS A 422 -44.03 -17.60 -11.20
N LYS A 423 -43.86 -16.39 -10.67
CA LYS A 423 -44.96 -15.45 -10.41
C LYS A 423 -45.51 -14.81 -11.71
N LEU A 424 -44.64 -14.43 -12.64
CA LEU A 424 -45.02 -13.90 -13.96
C LEU A 424 -45.54 -14.98 -14.92
N GLY A 425 -45.13 -16.24 -14.76
CA GLY A 425 -45.61 -17.39 -15.53
C GLY A 425 -47.05 -17.79 -15.24
N ARG A 426 -47.73 -17.10 -14.31
CA ARG A 426 -49.17 -17.21 -14.03
C ARG A 426 -49.98 -15.99 -14.49
N ILE A 427 -49.42 -15.12 -15.33
CA ILE A 427 -50.17 -14.06 -15.99
C ILE A 427 -50.46 -14.54 -17.43
N PRO A 428 -51.73 -14.86 -17.77
CA PRO A 428 -52.10 -15.48 -19.04
C PRO A 428 -52.18 -14.46 -20.19
N ILE A 429 -51.25 -13.50 -20.28
CA ILE A 429 -51.40 -12.37 -21.20
C ILE A 429 -50.46 -12.48 -22.42
N TYR A 430 -49.33 -13.18 -22.32
CA TYR A 430 -48.31 -13.16 -23.40
C TYR A 430 -48.08 -14.46 -24.16
N LYS A 431 -48.82 -15.54 -23.87
CA LYS A 431 -48.64 -16.84 -24.55
C LYS A 431 -49.75 -17.23 -25.52
N SER A 432 -50.81 -16.43 -25.66
CA SER A 432 -51.92 -16.77 -26.54
C SER A 432 -51.71 -16.17 -27.93
N SER A 433 -51.70 -17.03 -28.96
CA SER A 433 -51.69 -16.67 -30.38
C SER A 433 -52.79 -15.68 -30.79
N SER A 434 -53.76 -15.39 -29.92
CA SER A 434 -54.85 -14.45 -30.15
C SER A 434 -54.41 -13.00 -30.32
N PHE A 435 -53.31 -12.54 -29.70
CA PHE A 435 -52.84 -11.16 -29.91
C PHE A 435 -52.31 -10.94 -31.34
N LYS A 436 -51.61 -11.93 -31.93
CA LYS A 436 -51.16 -11.86 -33.32
C LYS A 436 -52.36 -11.84 -34.29
N PHE A 437 -53.41 -12.58 -33.97
CA PHE A 437 -54.67 -12.55 -34.74
C PHE A 437 -55.34 -11.18 -34.68
N ILE A 438 -55.44 -10.56 -33.50
CA ILE A 438 -56.07 -9.24 -33.34
C ILE A 438 -55.30 -8.17 -34.13
N TYR A 439 -53.96 -8.11 -34.00
CA TYR A 439 -53.15 -7.14 -34.76
C TYR A 439 -53.17 -7.40 -36.28
N GLY A 440 -53.21 -8.67 -36.70
CA GLY A 440 -53.36 -9.03 -38.11
C GLY A 440 -54.72 -8.60 -38.68
N LEU A 441 -55.79 -8.78 -37.92
CA LEU A 441 -57.15 -8.43 -38.33
C LEU A 441 -57.33 -6.90 -38.40
N VAL A 442 -56.75 -6.16 -37.46
CA VAL A 442 -56.69 -4.69 -37.49
C VAL A 442 -55.88 -4.20 -38.69
N GLY A 443 -54.76 -4.84 -39.01
CA GLY A 443 -53.95 -4.51 -40.20
C GLY A 443 -54.72 -4.70 -41.50
N ILE A 444 -55.48 -5.80 -41.63
CA ILE A 444 -56.32 -6.06 -42.81
C ILE A 444 -57.43 -5.01 -42.94
N ILE A 445 -58.08 -4.64 -41.83
CA ILE A 445 -59.11 -3.59 -41.83
C ILE A 445 -58.53 -2.24 -42.30
N ILE A 446 -57.35 -1.87 -41.84
CA ILE A 446 -56.67 -0.62 -42.26
C ILE A 446 -56.35 -0.65 -43.75
N VAL A 447 -55.87 -1.78 -44.28
CA VAL A 447 -55.57 -1.92 -45.72
C VAL A 447 -56.85 -1.80 -46.55
N VAL A 448 -57.94 -2.45 -46.13
CA VAL A 448 -59.25 -2.37 -46.81
C VAL A 448 -59.79 -0.94 -46.80
N LEU A 449 -59.73 -0.24 -45.67
CA LEU A 449 -60.16 1.16 -45.55
C LEU A 449 -59.27 2.09 -46.39
N GLY A 450 -57.96 1.86 -46.38
CA GLY A 450 -57.00 2.59 -47.22
C GLY A 450 -57.27 2.40 -48.71
N SER A 451 -57.63 1.19 -49.16
CA SER A 451 -58.00 0.94 -50.55
C SER A 451 -59.35 1.57 -50.93
N ILE A 452 -60.31 1.68 -50.02
CA ILE A 452 -61.57 2.41 -50.29
C ILE A 452 -61.28 3.89 -50.52
N TYR A 453 -60.37 4.48 -49.74
CA TYR A 453 -59.99 5.89 -49.83
C TYR A 453 -59.09 6.21 -51.04
N LEU A 454 -58.17 5.31 -51.43
CA LEU A 454 -57.25 5.52 -52.55
C LEU A 454 -57.90 5.37 -53.93
N PHE A 455 -59.01 4.62 -54.03
CA PHE A 455 -59.67 4.32 -55.31
C PHE A 455 -61.01 5.07 -55.49
N ASP A 456 -61.37 6.00 -54.61
CA ASP A 456 -62.62 6.81 -54.67
C ASP A 456 -63.87 5.98 -55.02
N VAL A 457 -63.97 4.78 -54.45
CA VAL A 457 -65.08 3.84 -54.71
C VAL A 457 -66.41 4.31 -54.09
N GLY A 458 -66.37 5.41 -53.33
CA GLY A 458 -67.51 6.04 -52.67
C GLY A 458 -68.62 6.51 -53.62
N ASP A 459 -68.29 6.85 -54.86
CA ASP A 459 -69.28 7.29 -55.85
C ASP A 459 -69.99 6.14 -56.57
N THR A 460 -69.43 4.92 -56.54
CA THR A 460 -70.06 3.73 -57.16
C THR A 460 -71.00 3.00 -56.21
N TYR A 461 -70.77 3.07 -54.90
CA TYR A 461 -71.63 2.43 -53.89
C TYR A 461 -71.92 3.37 -52.70
N PRO A 462 -73.18 3.85 -52.54
CA PRO A 462 -73.52 4.87 -51.54
C PRO A 462 -73.38 4.41 -50.08
N VAL A 463 -73.22 3.11 -49.84
CA VAL A 463 -72.93 2.55 -48.50
C VAL A 463 -71.51 2.89 -48.06
N LEU A 464 -70.55 2.99 -48.98
CA LEU A 464 -69.15 3.33 -48.70
C LEU A 464 -68.98 4.81 -48.32
N LYS A 465 -69.80 5.69 -48.90
CA LYS A 465 -69.83 7.14 -48.55
C LYS A 465 -70.18 7.40 -47.08
N LYS A 466 -70.99 6.53 -46.47
CA LYS A 466 -71.27 6.59 -45.02
C LYS A 466 -70.06 6.15 -44.17
N VAL A 467 -69.29 5.18 -44.66
CA VAL A 467 -68.08 4.69 -43.98
C VAL A 467 -66.97 5.74 -44.08
N GLU A 468 -66.82 6.38 -45.24
CA GLU A 468 -65.90 7.47 -45.49
C GLU A 468 -66.16 8.68 -44.58
N ASN A 469 -67.43 9.09 -44.44
CA ASN A 469 -67.81 10.16 -43.51
C ASN A 469 -67.52 9.80 -42.03
N HIS A 470 -67.68 8.53 -41.65
CA HIS A 470 -67.32 8.07 -40.30
C HIS A 470 -65.79 8.02 -40.10
N LEU A 471 -65.02 7.72 -41.14
CA LEU A 471 -63.56 7.78 -41.11
C LEU A 471 -63.05 9.20 -40.97
N ASP A 472 -63.62 10.17 -41.71
CA ASP A 472 -63.24 11.59 -41.57
C ASP A 472 -63.57 12.13 -40.17
N ALA A 473 -64.70 11.72 -39.61
CA ALA A 473 -65.04 12.03 -38.21
C ALA A 473 -64.04 11.39 -37.22
N PHE A 474 -63.55 10.19 -37.49
CA PHE A 474 -62.60 9.50 -36.63
C PHE A 474 -61.17 10.05 -36.75
N ILE A 475 -60.72 10.37 -37.96
CA ILE A 475 -59.42 11.00 -38.23
C ILE A 475 -59.37 12.41 -37.63
N SER A 476 -60.45 13.20 -37.77
CA SER A 476 -60.53 14.52 -37.13
C SER A 476 -60.55 14.42 -35.60
N MET A 477 -61.19 13.40 -35.02
CA MET A 477 -61.16 13.13 -33.58
C MET A 477 -59.74 12.78 -33.11
N ILE A 478 -59.02 11.89 -33.81
CA ILE A 478 -57.63 11.53 -33.47
C ILE A 478 -56.69 12.73 -33.63
N SER A 479 -56.81 13.48 -34.73
CA SER A 479 -56.00 14.69 -34.95
C SER A 479 -56.23 15.75 -33.87
N ASN A 480 -57.44 15.84 -33.32
CA ASN A 480 -57.76 16.74 -32.21
C ASN A 480 -57.22 16.24 -30.85
N VAL A 481 -57.15 14.92 -30.65
CA VAL A 481 -56.53 14.34 -29.44
C VAL A 481 -55.02 14.52 -29.46
N ILE A 482 -54.36 14.31 -30.60
CA ILE A 482 -52.91 14.48 -30.77
C ILE A 482 -52.49 15.95 -30.67
N ARG A 483 -53.35 16.91 -31.09
CA ARG A 483 -53.08 18.36 -30.89
C ARG A 483 -53.27 18.84 -29.45
N LYS A 484 -53.95 18.06 -28.59
CA LYS A 484 -54.21 18.40 -27.19
C LYS A 484 -53.25 17.73 -26.20
N SER A 485 -52.49 16.73 -26.63
CA SER A 485 -51.32 16.19 -25.90
C SER A 485 -50.06 16.94 -26.28
#